data_AF-A0A947G4V0-F1
#
_entry.id   AF-A0A947G4V0-F1
#
_cell.length_a   1.000
_cell.length_b   1.000
_cell.length_c   1.000
_cell.angle_alpha   90.00
_cell.angle_beta   90.00
_cell.angle_gamma   90.00
#
_symmetry.space_group_name_H-M   'P 1'
#
loop_
_entity.id
_entity.type
_entity.pdbx_description
1 polymer ?
#
loop_
_entity_poly.entity_id
_entity_poly.type
_entity_poly.pdbx_seq_one_letter_code
_entity_poly.pdbx_strand_id
1 'polypeptide(L)'
;GSVLALRHAMTDPRVRSAVVRGPMIGPELDLIQTVKTPTLLIYAGGDPVFTRDRVKADHLPSCHHLLEVPDASRLFSDAISLELLVGASVDWIVDHIGPPATGRLDEEDASSEASASPTPTTGS
;
A
#
# COMPACT_ATOMS: atom_id res chain seq x y z
N GLY A 1 -14.20 6.85 6.93
CA GLY A 1 -13.46 5.58 6.95
C GLY A 1 -12.03 5.84 6.57
N SER A 2 -11.82 6.26 5.32
CA SER A 2 -10.80 7.21 4.84
C SER A 2 -9.86 7.82 5.90
N VAL A 3 -10.32 8.78 6.73
CA VAL A 3 -9.47 9.42 7.75
C VAL A 3 -8.73 8.41 8.64
N LEU A 4 -9.43 7.40 9.14
CA LEU A 4 -8.83 6.40 10.02
C LEU A 4 -7.82 5.53 9.27
N ALA A 5 -8.14 5.13 8.04
CA ALA A 5 -7.22 4.39 7.18
C ALA A 5 -5.94 5.19 6.90
N LEU A 6 -6.07 6.48 6.54
CA LEU A 6 -4.92 7.36 6.30
C LEU A 6 -4.08 7.57 7.57
N ARG A 7 -4.72 7.71 8.74
CA ARG A 7 -3.99 7.81 10.01
C ARG A 7 -3.21 6.54 10.31
N HIS A 8 -3.80 5.36 10.11
CA HIS A 8 -3.06 4.10 10.27
C HIS A 8 -1.93 3.97 9.26
N ALA A 9 -2.16 4.29 7.99
CA ALA A 9 -1.13 4.29 6.96
C ALA A 9 0.01 5.26 7.27
N MET A 10 -0.26 6.35 7.99
CA MET A 10 0.74 7.31 8.44
C MET A 10 1.52 6.83 9.67
N THR A 11 0.85 6.18 10.64
CA THR A 11 1.44 5.90 11.96
C THR A 11 1.94 4.47 12.15
N ASP A 12 1.44 3.50 11.39
CA ASP A 12 1.84 2.10 11.51
C ASP A 12 2.77 1.70 10.34
N PRO A 13 4.08 1.52 10.57
CA PRO A 13 5.04 1.20 9.52
C PRO A 13 4.82 -0.19 8.88
N ARG A 14 3.95 -1.04 9.46
CA ARG A 14 3.60 -2.34 8.89
C ARG A 14 2.57 -2.22 7.77
N VAL A 15 1.89 -1.08 7.66
CA VAL A 15 0.94 -0.82 6.57
C VAL A 15 1.74 -0.52 5.31
N ARG A 16 1.74 -1.47 4.37
CA ARG A 16 2.50 -1.36 3.12
C ARG A 16 1.73 -0.66 2.00
N SER A 17 0.41 -0.66 2.07
CA SER A 17 -0.47 -0.08 1.06
C SER A 17 -1.82 0.28 1.68
N ALA A 18 -2.48 1.30 1.13
CA ALA A 18 -3.84 1.69 1.48
C ALA A 18 -4.69 1.92 0.24
N VAL A 19 -5.99 1.64 0.36
CA VAL A 19 -7.01 2.00 -0.64
C VAL A 19 -8.10 2.78 0.07
N VAL A 20 -8.41 3.96 -0.44
CA VAL A 20 -9.44 4.84 0.12
C VAL A 20 -10.45 5.20 -0.95
N ARG A 21 -11.73 5.03 -0.62
CA ARG A 21 -12.86 5.38 -1.47
C ARG A 21 -13.51 6.69 -1.02
N GLY A 22 -13.94 7.48 -1.99
CA GLY A 22 -14.88 8.58 -1.80
C GLY A 22 -14.21 9.95 -1.84
N PRO A 23 -15.00 11.03 -1.88
CA PRO A 23 -14.44 12.35 -2.03
C PRO A 23 -13.60 12.68 -0.80
N MET A 24 -12.28 12.79 -0.98
CA MET A 24 -11.40 13.33 0.04
C MET A 24 -11.74 14.80 0.23
N ILE A 25 -12.32 15.13 1.39
CA ILE A 25 -12.71 16.50 1.72
C ILE A 25 -12.07 16.93 3.02
N GLY A 26 -11.65 18.20 3.07
CA GLY A 26 -11.08 18.83 4.26
C GLY A 26 -9.91 18.02 4.85
N PRO A 27 -10.02 17.50 6.10
CA PRO A 27 -8.92 16.83 6.79
C PRO A 27 -8.29 15.65 6.04
N GLU A 28 -9.04 15.00 5.15
CA GLU A 28 -8.52 13.87 4.37
C GLU A 28 -7.46 14.31 3.35
N LEU A 29 -7.69 15.46 2.70
CA LEU A 29 -6.75 16.06 1.75
C LEU A 29 -5.49 16.56 2.44
N ASP A 30 -5.61 17.09 3.65
CA ASP A 30 -4.44 17.55 4.42
C ASP A 30 -3.61 16.35 4.90
N LEU A 31 -4.28 15.27 5.35
CA LEU A 31 -3.60 14.06 5.80
C LEU A 31 -2.85 13.36 4.67
N ILE A 32 -3.50 13.14 3.52
CA ILE A 32 -2.89 12.39 2.41
C ILE A 32 -1.58 13.04 1.90
N GLN A 33 -1.44 14.36 1.96
CA GLN A 33 -0.19 15.05 1.58
C GLN A 33 1.02 14.64 2.45
N THR A 34 0.75 14.17 3.66
CA THR A 34 1.78 13.77 4.64
C THR A 34 2.02 12.26 4.68
N VAL A 35 1.08 11.45 4.18
CA VAL A 35 1.19 9.99 4.13
C VAL A 35 2.29 9.60 3.15
N LYS A 36 3.20 8.71 3.58
CA LYS A 36 4.26 8.15 2.71
C LYS A 36 3.95 6.76 2.17
N THR A 37 2.98 6.10 2.80
CA THR A 37 2.50 4.79 2.38
C THR A 37 1.77 4.91 1.04
N PRO A 38 2.12 4.06 0.05
CA PRO A 38 1.41 4.03 -1.22
C PRO A 38 -0.10 3.94 -1.02
N THR A 39 -0.83 4.91 -1.56
CA THR A 39 -2.27 5.00 -1.39
C THR A 39 -2.98 5.17 -2.72
N LEU A 40 -3.92 4.27 -3.02
CA LEU A 40 -4.88 4.44 -4.11
C LEU A 40 -6.11 5.18 -3.60
N LEU A 41 -6.52 6.17 -4.38
CA LEU A 41 -7.67 7.02 -4.11
C LEU A 41 -8.69 6.80 -5.22
N ILE A 42 -9.83 6.20 -4.89
CA ILE A 42 -10.87 5.88 -5.87
C ILE A 42 -12.05 6.84 -5.71
N TYR A 43 -12.32 7.58 -6.78
CA TYR A 43 -13.38 8.58 -6.86
C TYR A 43 -14.48 8.17 -7.81
N ALA A 44 -15.68 8.61 -7.48
CA ALA A 44 -16.86 8.43 -8.32
C ALA A 44 -17.04 9.68 -9.18
N GLY A 45 -16.89 9.57 -10.50
CA GLY A 45 -16.98 10.70 -11.44
C GLY A 45 -18.38 11.34 -11.48
N GLY A 46 -19.42 10.57 -11.14
CA GLY A 46 -20.79 11.07 -10.99
C GLY A 46 -21.08 11.75 -9.64
N ASP A 47 -20.13 11.77 -8.68
CA ASP A 47 -20.30 12.45 -7.39
C ASP A 47 -19.89 13.93 -7.49
N PRO A 48 -20.83 14.89 -7.42
CA PRO A 48 -20.53 16.31 -7.57
C PRO A 48 -19.58 16.86 -6.50
N VAL A 49 -19.42 16.15 -5.37
CA VAL A 49 -18.48 16.56 -4.31
C VAL A 49 -17.02 16.40 -4.76
N PHE A 50 -16.71 15.45 -5.65
CA PHE A 50 -15.35 15.24 -6.13
C PHE A 50 -14.86 16.38 -7.02
N THR A 51 -15.71 16.84 -7.96
CA THR A 51 -15.35 17.86 -8.96
C THR A 51 -14.79 19.13 -8.33
N ARG A 52 -15.25 19.47 -7.12
CA ARG A 52 -14.79 20.65 -6.38
C ARG A 52 -13.32 20.57 -5.94
N ASP A 53 -12.86 19.39 -5.53
CA ASP A 53 -11.57 19.21 -4.88
C ASP A 53 -10.56 18.43 -5.73
N ARG A 54 -10.94 18.03 -6.96
CA ARG A 54 -10.08 17.34 -7.93
C ARG A 54 -8.71 17.99 -8.13
N VAL A 55 -8.66 19.31 -8.26
CA VAL A 55 -7.40 20.06 -8.46
C VAL A 55 -6.41 19.81 -7.33
N LYS A 56 -6.87 19.69 -6.08
CA LYS A 56 -5.98 19.38 -4.94
C LYS A 56 -5.49 17.94 -4.98
N ALA A 57 -6.33 17.04 -5.47
CA ALA A 57 -6.00 15.64 -5.60
C ALA A 57 -5.01 15.36 -6.75
N ASP A 58 -5.01 16.20 -7.80
CA ASP A 58 -4.03 16.16 -8.90
C ASP A 58 -2.61 16.61 -8.47
N HIS A 59 -2.49 17.26 -7.30
CA HIS A 59 -1.21 17.74 -6.76
C HIS A 59 -0.65 16.83 -5.64
N LEU A 60 -1.16 15.61 -5.53
CA LEU A 60 -0.70 14.69 -4.51
C LEU A 60 0.74 14.22 -4.75
N PRO A 61 1.47 13.89 -3.67
CA PRO A 61 2.77 13.22 -3.79
C PRO A 61 2.72 12.00 -4.71
N SER A 62 3.80 11.77 -5.46
CA SER A 62 3.88 10.72 -6.49
C SER A 62 3.71 9.28 -5.98
N CYS A 63 3.80 9.06 -4.67
CA CYS A 63 3.48 7.78 -4.04
C CYS A 63 1.98 7.48 -4.00
N HIS A 64 1.12 8.43 -4.37
CA HIS A 64 -0.33 8.23 -4.43
C HIS A 64 -0.80 8.18 -5.86
N HIS A 65 -1.88 7.42 -6.07
CA HIS A 65 -2.56 7.36 -7.36
C HIS A 65 -4.03 7.72 -7.20
N LEU A 66 -4.52 8.52 -8.13
CA LEU A 66 -5.92 8.90 -8.22
C LEU A 66 -6.56 8.15 -9.38
N LEU A 67 -7.59 7.38 -9.07
CA LEU A 67 -8.44 6.73 -10.06
C LEU A 67 -9.85 7.33 -9.97
N GLU A 68 -10.31 7.89 -11.09
CA GLU A 68 -11.69 8.30 -11.27
C GLU A 68 -12.44 7.20 -12.03
N VAL A 69 -13.56 6.73 -11.46
CA VAL A 69 -14.48 5.82 -12.15
C VAL A 69 -15.58 6.65 -12.79
N PRO A 70 -15.66 6.70 -14.14
CA PRO A 70 -16.60 7.56 -14.85
C PRO A 70 -18.04 7.18 -14.53
N ASP A 71 -18.91 8.19 -14.42
CA ASP A 71 -20.36 8.07 -14.20
C ASP A 71 -20.80 7.30 -12.94
N ALA A 72 -19.85 6.84 -12.12
CA ALA A 72 -20.13 6.09 -10.91
C ALA A 72 -20.87 6.97 -9.89
N SER A 73 -21.84 6.37 -9.19
CA SER A 73 -22.43 6.99 -8.02
C SER A 73 -21.43 6.98 -6.86
N ARG A 74 -21.63 7.83 -5.85
CA ARG A 74 -20.83 7.82 -4.61
C ARG A 74 -20.69 6.43 -4.00
N LEU A 75 -21.71 5.59 -4.16
CA LEU A 75 -21.76 4.25 -3.59
C LEU A 75 -21.22 3.17 -4.52
N PHE A 76 -20.89 3.47 -5.78
CA PHE A 76 -20.46 2.49 -6.78
C PHE A 76 -21.48 1.34 -6.87
N SER A 77 -22.76 1.72 -6.98
CA SER A 77 -23.91 0.82 -6.79
C SER A 77 -24.22 -0.04 -8.03
N ASP A 78 -23.79 0.39 -9.21
CA ASP A 78 -23.92 -0.40 -10.43
C ASP A 78 -22.79 -1.43 -10.55
N ALA A 79 -23.05 -2.51 -11.30
CA ALA A 79 -22.12 -3.63 -11.40
C ALA A 79 -20.77 -3.23 -12.02
N ILE A 80 -20.79 -2.34 -13.02
CA ILE A 80 -19.58 -1.94 -13.76
C ILE A 80 -18.68 -1.10 -12.86
N SER A 81 -19.23 -0.10 -12.17
CA SER A 81 -18.43 0.74 -11.27
C SER A 81 -17.88 -0.05 -10.09
N LEU A 82 -18.64 -1.02 -9.59
CA LEU A 82 -18.16 -1.91 -8.53
C LEU A 82 -17.01 -2.80 -9.01
N GLU A 83 -17.12 -3.38 -10.19
CA GLU A 83 -16.07 -4.22 -10.78
C GLU A 83 -14.77 -3.43 -10.99
N LEU A 84 -14.87 -2.21 -11.54
CA LEU A 84 -13.73 -1.32 -11.71
C LEU A 84 -13.08 -0.94 -10.37
N LEU A 85 -13.89 -0.62 -9.37
CA LEU A 85 -13.40 -0.30 -8.02
C LEU A 85 -12.67 -1.49 -7.40
N VAL A 86 -13.24 -2.70 -7.50
CA VAL A 86 -12.64 -3.92 -6.94
C VAL A 86 -11.36 -4.29 -7.67
N GLY A 87 -11.37 -4.30 -9.01
CA GLY A 87 -10.19 -4.62 -9.82
C GLY A 87 -9.02 -3.70 -9.49
N ALA A 88 -9.24 -2.38 -9.53
CA ALA A 88 -8.20 -1.41 -9.19
C ALA A 88 -7.67 -1.55 -7.76
N SER A 89 -8.56 -1.89 -6.81
CA SER A 89 -8.15 -2.12 -5.43
C SER A 89 -7.24 -3.35 -5.30
N VAL A 90 -7.57 -4.44 -6.00
CA VAL A 90 -6.77 -5.67 -6.01
C VAL A 90 -5.42 -5.41 -6.65
N ASP A 91 -5.38 -4.83 -7.84
CA ASP A 91 -4.15 -4.54 -8.57
C ASP A 91 -3.21 -3.67 -7.72
N TRP A 92 -3.73 -2.60 -7.12
CA TRP A 92 -2.95 -1.72 -6.26
C TRP A 92 -2.37 -2.44 -5.04
N ILE A 93 -3.17 -3.28 -4.39
CA ILE A 93 -2.72 -4.02 -3.22
C ILE A 93 -1.61 -5.00 -3.63
N VAL A 94 -1.81 -5.78 -4.69
CA VAL A 94 -0.85 -6.76 -5.20
C VAL A 94 0.50 -6.10 -5.53
N ASP A 95 0.48 -4.96 -6.22
CA ASP A 95 1.69 -4.24 -6.63
C ASP A 95 2.51 -3.71 -5.45
N HIS A 96 1.86 -3.36 -4.33
CA HIS A 96 2.51 -2.64 -3.23
C HIS A 96 2.77 -3.49 -1.98
N ILE A 97 2.06 -4.60 -1.78
CA ILE A 97 2.38 -5.50 -0.67
C ILE A 97 3.54 -6.42 -1.01
N GLY A 98 3.88 -6.63 -2.29
CA GLY A 98 4.94 -7.55 -2.70
C GLY A 98 4.75 -8.98 -2.17
N PRO A 99 5.72 -9.88 -2.40
CA PRO A 99 5.71 -11.18 -1.74
C PRO A 99 5.69 -10.98 -0.21
N PRO A 100 5.05 -11.87 0.56
CA PRO A 100 5.31 -11.91 2.00
C PRO A 100 6.83 -11.96 2.16
N ALA A 101 7.40 -11.12 3.04
CA ALA A 101 8.80 -11.21 3.36
C ALA A 101 9.04 -12.67 3.76
N THR A 102 9.69 -13.44 2.89
CA THR A 102 10.06 -14.81 3.17
C THR A 102 10.94 -14.66 4.39
N GLY A 103 10.39 -14.99 5.56
CA GLY A 103 11.15 -15.06 6.77
C GLY A 103 12.34 -15.91 6.42
N ARG A 104 13.52 -15.30 6.48
CA ARG A 104 14.78 -16.00 6.51
C ARG A 104 14.66 -16.93 7.71
N LEU A 105 14.16 -18.14 7.49
CA LEU A 105 14.49 -19.27 8.32
C LEU A 105 15.97 -19.45 8.00
N ASP A 106 16.80 -18.73 8.75
CA ASP A 106 18.20 -19.06 8.89
C ASP A 106 18.18 -20.54 9.31
N GLU A 107 18.58 -21.39 8.38
CA GLU A 107 18.83 -22.81 8.59
C GLU A 107 20.12 -22.92 9.44
N GLU A 108 20.06 -22.40 10.67
CA GLU A 108 20.98 -22.67 11.76
C GLU A 108 20.60 -24.01 12.39
N ASP A 109 20.92 -25.11 11.71
CA ASP A 109 21.36 -26.37 12.34
C ASP A 109 21.63 -27.43 11.26
N ALA A 110 22.91 -27.58 10.88
CA ALA A 110 23.53 -28.87 10.56
C ALA A 110 24.92 -28.64 9.96
N SER A 111 25.91 -28.38 10.80
CA SER A 111 27.30 -28.86 10.62
C SER A 111 28.13 -28.50 11.86
N SER A 112 27.71 -29.02 13.02
CA SER A 112 28.66 -29.33 14.09
C SER A 112 29.27 -30.69 13.78
N GLU A 113 30.61 -30.73 13.84
CA GLU A 113 31.49 -31.90 13.81
C GLU A 113 31.78 -32.57 12.45
N ALA A 114 32.81 -32.04 11.77
CA ALA A 114 33.75 -32.89 11.06
C ALA A 114 35.19 -32.36 11.17
N SER A 115 35.97 -33.08 11.98
CA SER A 115 37.39 -33.35 11.76
C SER A 115 38.39 -32.22 11.97
N ALA A 116 38.81 -32.08 13.23
CA ALA A 116 40.11 -31.51 13.58
C ALA A 116 41.22 -32.21 12.77
N SER A 117 41.94 -31.43 11.96
CA SER A 117 43.23 -31.82 11.40
C SER A 117 44.34 -31.29 12.32
N PRO A 118 45.23 -32.14 12.85
CA PRO A 118 46.48 -31.68 13.42
C PRO A 118 47.65 -32.00 12.48
N THR A 119 48.35 -30.95 12.05
CA THR A 119 49.76 -31.01 11.61
C THR A 119 50.36 -29.61 11.74
N PRO A 120 51.69 -29.45 11.79
CA PRO A 120 52.72 -30.23 12.48
C PRO A 120 53.55 -29.31 13.42
N THR A 121 54.35 -29.85 14.33
CA THR A 121 55.41 -29.06 15.00
C THR A 121 56.66 -29.89 15.21
N THR A 122 57.72 -29.40 14.55
CA THR A 122 59.13 -29.73 14.64
C THR A 122 59.70 -29.50 16.04
N GLY A 123 60.60 -30.35 16.54
CA GLY A 123 61.47 -29.98 17.66
C GLY A 123 62.27 -31.10 18.31
N SER A 124 63.59 -31.07 18.03
CA SER A 124 64.75 -31.76 18.67
C SER A 124 65.07 -33.19 18.24
#